data_AF-A0AAE0P7Z3-F1
#
_entry.id   AF-A0AAE0P7Z3-F1
#
_cell.length_a   1.000
_cell.length_b   1.000
_cell.length_c   1.000
_cell.angle_alpha   90.00
_cell.angle_beta   90.00
_cell.angle_gamma   90.00
#
_symmetry.space_group_name_H-M   'P 1'
#
loop_
_entity.id
_entity.type
_entity.pdbx_description
1 polymer ?
#
loop_
_entity_poly.entity_id
_entity_poly.type
_entity_poly.pdbx_seq_one_letter_code
_entity_poly.pdbx_strand_id
1 'polypeptide(L)'
;MAATASSSAFPLQGVTIFQLRALCQVLWDWDLCEDCQNPRNSPLQQCRAAQCPWGQRSERLEPFFDLYRDVTGSYVPDFFGDEDQALRNHQDLSDIILLLRQKGATLSRNECKYDYFTSRGNDETTIPQSDQDRAFDLVARVMTMAKVNSSEYDQDDDVVFTSRDEEDQQGQKLLSPPFIWPPEKSLQMALADSFPVRVHPSLQDNDSQAKNIKARLTAVNLTRIARLKIEGTNDLQHHLRLDQATGVVQVFHFTSVLKEHLLATKPDVNRRRRSNDSDGQEKAPSSCLPRPIALETLYSIQLLFPRDEKSQALLRNLVSKHGFDPDCLRFGTAPFECRAPLPRRPSDGVITETVVDEKHQALRYPIWGSRLMDLFDEIENPKPRGLLDAWLERRSKSRHVMLATLAGVAAAVLLGLLSLIVSVFQAWVAWQQWKSQNGP
;
A
#
# COMPACT_ATOMS: atom_id res chain seq x y z
N MET A 1 26.48 -26.56 37.72
CA MET A 1 25.50 -25.46 37.74
C MET A 1 25.01 -25.28 36.31
N ALA A 2 23.88 -25.91 35.98
CA ALA A 2 23.27 -25.81 34.67
C ALA A 2 22.48 -24.50 34.62
N ALA A 3 22.88 -23.57 33.74
CA ALA A 3 22.05 -22.44 33.38
C ALA A 3 20.94 -22.96 32.49
N THR A 4 19.72 -23.03 33.02
CA THR A 4 18.50 -23.22 32.24
C THR A 4 18.38 -22.05 31.27
N ALA A 5 18.69 -22.27 29.99
CA ALA A 5 18.35 -21.33 28.94
C ALA A 5 16.82 -21.24 28.89
N SER A 6 16.28 -20.12 29.37
CA SER A 6 14.86 -19.81 29.23
C SER A 6 14.60 -19.63 27.74
N SER A 7 13.98 -20.61 27.08
CA SER A 7 13.46 -20.45 25.72
C SER A 7 12.50 -19.25 25.74
N SER A 8 12.79 -18.22 24.96
CA SER A 8 11.94 -17.03 24.87
C SER A 8 10.66 -17.41 24.15
N ALA A 9 9.50 -17.04 24.70
CA ALA A 9 8.21 -17.23 24.02
C ALA A 9 8.13 -16.49 22.67
N PHE A 10 9.02 -15.49 22.47
CA PHE A 10 9.15 -14.70 21.25
C PHE A 10 10.60 -14.77 20.76
N PRO A 11 10.96 -15.77 19.94
CA PRO A 11 12.35 -15.97 19.48
C PRO A 11 12.87 -14.84 18.58
N LEU A 12 11.97 -14.04 17.99
CA LEU A 12 12.27 -12.97 17.05
C LEU A 12 12.05 -11.55 17.62
N GLN A 13 11.77 -11.42 18.92
CA GLN A 13 11.50 -10.10 19.54
C GLN A 13 12.73 -9.18 19.52
N GLY A 14 13.93 -9.76 19.64
CA GLY A 14 15.18 -9.02 19.70
C GLY A 14 15.85 -8.88 18.34
N VAL A 15 15.68 -7.72 17.68
CA VAL A 15 16.34 -7.43 16.40
C VAL A 15 17.59 -6.57 16.59
N THR A 16 18.74 -7.12 16.23
CA THR A 16 20.03 -6.43 16.23
C THR A 16 20.32 -5.75 14.90
N ILE A 17 21.20 -4.74 14.91
CA ILE A 17 21.68 -4.10 13.67
C ILE A 17 22.35 -5.10 12.72
N PHE A 18 23.03 -6.12 13.24
CA PHE A 18 23.64 -7.16 12.42
C PHE A 18 22.60 -8.00 11.68
N GLN A 19 21.48 -8.32 12.33
CA GLN A 19 20.36 -9.01 11.69
C GLN A 19 19.68 -8.12 10.63
N LEU A 20 19.56 -6.81 10.85
CA LEU A 20 19.06 -5.88 9.83
C LEU A 20 20.00 -5.77 8.62
N ARG A 21 21.32 -5.80 8.86
CA ARG A 21 22.34 -5.85 7.80
C ARG A 21 22.21 -7.14 6.99
N ALA A 22 22.15 -8.29 7.67
CA ALA A 22 21.94 -9.59 7.04
C ALA A 22 20.64 -9.63 6.23
N LEU A 23 19.54 -9.07 6.78
CA LEU A 23 18.26 -8.93 6.09
C LEU A 23 18.41 -8.17 4.77
N CYS A 24 19.12 -7.04 4.76
CA CYS A 24 19.34 -6.26 3.54
C CYS A 24 20.21 -7.02 2.52
N GLN A 25 21.18 -7.81 2.98
CA GLN A 25 21.99 -8.68 2.12
C GLN A 25 21.12 -9.74 1.45
N VAL A 26 20.26 -10.43 2.21
CA VAL A 26 19.42 -11.50 1.65
C VAL A 26 18.26 -10.98 0.82
N LEU A 27 17.69 -9.81 1.12
CA LEU A 27 16.59 -9.22 0.34
C LEU A 27 17.07 -8.56 -0.96
N TRP A 28 18.18 -7.82 -0.91
CA TRP A 28 18.58 -6.91 -1.98
C TRP A 28 20.02 -7.08 -2.47
N ASP A 29 20.72 -8.13 -2.06
CA ASP A 29 22.13 -8.39 -2.40
C ASP A 29 23.05 -7.19 -2.06
N TRP A 30 22.78 -6.51 -0.93
CA TRP A 30 23.61 -5.38 -0.50
C TRP A 30 25.06 -5.81 -0.27
N ASP A 31 25.98 -5.22 -1.03
CA ASP A 31 27.42 -5.40 -0.82
C ASP A 31 27.91 -4.47 0.29
N LEU A 32 28.03 -5.00 1.50
CA LEU A 32 28.42 -4.25 2.69
C LEU A 32 29.95 -4.14 2.77
N CYS A 33 30.47 -2.99 3.22
CA CYS A 33 31.91 -2.87 3.47
C CYS A 33 32.35 -3.74 4.67
N GLU A 34 33.65 -4.04 4.76
CA GLU A 34 34.23 -4.86 5.83
C GLU A 34 33.81 -4.38 7.23
N ASP A 35 33.78 -3.06 7.44
CA ASP A 35 33.35 -2.47 8.72
C ASP A 35 31.90 -2.79 9.08
N CYS A 36 31.02 -2.86 8.08
CA CYS A 36 29.61 -3.21 8.26
C CYS A 36 29.41 -4.71 8.44
N GLN A 37 30.27 -5.54 7.83
CA GLN A 37 30.21 -6.99 7.97
C GLN A 37 30.73 -7.48 9.32
N ASN A 38 31.68 -6.76 9.93
CA ASN A 38 32.32 -7.22 11.16
C ASN A 38 31.42 -7.03 12.40
N PRO A 39 31.02 -8.12 13.09
CA PRO A 39 30.17 -8.06 14.28
C PRO A 39 30.86 -7.42 15.50
N ARG A 40 32.20 -7.28 15.47
CA ARG A 40 32.98 -6.67 16.55
C ARG A 40 32.93 -5.15 16.54
N ASN A 41 32.51 -4.54 15.42
CA ASN A 41 32.41 -3.10 15.32
C ASN A 41 31.17 -2.60 16.07
N SER A 42 31.29 -1.43 16.71
CA SER A 42 30.20 -0.90 17.53
C SER A 42 28.94 -0.68 16.67
N PRO A 43 27.75 -1.12 17.12
CA PRO A 43 26.49 -0.84 16.43
C PRO A 43 26.21 0.67 16.28
N LEU A 44 26.85 1.51 17.12
CA LEU A 44 26.73 2.97 17.09
C LEU A 44 27.66 3.64 16.06
N GLN A 45 28.59 2.88 15.47
CA GLN A 45 29.52 3.44 14.49
C GLN A 45 28.81 3.59 13.14
N GLN A 46 28.56 4.84 12.75
CA GLN A 46 28.01 5.17 11.43
C GLN A 46 29.00 4.77 10.34
N CYS A 47 28.51 4.02 9.36
CA CYS A 47 29.30 3.66 8.19
C CYS A 47 29.55 4.89 7.33
N ARG A 48 30.83 5.26 7.16
CA ARG A 48 31.26 6.42 6.35
C ARG A 48 31.75 6.01 4.95
N ALA A 49 31.75 4.73 4.64
CA ALA A 49 32.21 4.24 3.35
C ALA A 49 31.29 4.75 2.23
N ALA A 50 31.84 5.53 1.31
CA ALA A 50 31.09 6.21 0.26
C ALA A 50 30.45 5.29 -0.80
N GLN A 51 30.67 3.98 -0.71
CA GLN A 51 30.06 2.99 -1.61
C GLN A 51 29.21 1.96 -0.86
N CYS A 52 29.19 2.00 0.49
CA CYS A 52 28.43 1.03 1.25
C CYS A 52 26.94 1.42 1.25
N PRO A 53 26.04 0.53 0.77
CA PRO A 53 24.60 0.72 0.85
C PRO A 53 24.10 1.09 2.23
N TRP A 54 24.67 0.46 3.27
CA TRP A 54 24.27 0.68 4.65
C TRP A 54 24.46 2.14 5.06
N GLY A 55 25.65 2.71 4.87
CA GLY A 55 25.92 4.11 5.23
C GLY A 55 25.09 5.14 4.45
N GLN A 56 24.64 4.79 3.23
CA GLN A 56 23.97 5.74 2.34
C GLN A 56 22.44 5.67 2.35
N ARG A 57 21.89 4.48 2.64
CA ARG A 57 20.49 4.16 2.35
C ARG A 57 19.75 3.57 3.55
N SER A 58 20.44 2.97 4.53
CA SER A 58 19.77 2.30 5.67
C SER A 58 18.89 3.25 6.50
N GLU A 59 19.31 4.49 6.73
CA GLU A 59 18.53 5.49 7.47
C GLU A 59 17.14 5.72 6.85
N ARG A 60 17.01 5.59 5.52
CA ARG A 60 15.73 5.76 4.81
C ARG A 60 14.80 4.56 4.97
N LEU A 61 15.35 3.42 5.38
CA LEU A 61 14.62 2.18 5.60
C LEU A 61 14.19 2.02 7.06
N GLU A 62 14.45 3.00 7.93
CA GLU A 62 14.03 2.88 9.34
C GLU A 62 12.55 2.56 9.51
N PRO A 63 11.60 3.18 8.76
CA PRO A 63 10.19 2.78 8.85
C PRO A 63 9.97 1.30 8.50
N PHE A 64 10.72 0.76 7.54
CA PHE A 64 10.67 -0.66 7.20
C PHE A 64 11.29 -1.53 8.28
N PHE A 65 12.37 -1.10 8.92
CA PHE A 65 12.97 -1.82 10.04
C PHE A 65 12.04 -1.84 11.26
N ASP A 66 11.30 -0.76 11.51
CA ASP A 66 10.25 -0.73 12.53
C ASP A 66 9.13 -1.73 12.22
N LEU A 67 8.64 -1.74 10.97
CA LEU A 67 7.67 -2.76 10.54
C LEU A 67 8.23 -4.17 10.68
N TYR A 68 9.48 -4.41 10.30
CA TYR A 68 10.12 -5.71 10.43
C TYR A 68 10.18 -6.16 11.89
N ARG A 69 10.58 -5.27 12.81
CA ARG A 69 10.62 -5.54 14.26
C ARG A 69 9.23 -5.88 14.79
N ASP A 70 8.21 -5.13 14.39
CA ASP A 70 6.83 -5.33 14.80
C ASP A 70 6.30 -6.69 14.33
N VAL A 71 6.42 -6.95 13.02
CA VAL A 71 5.87 -8.14 12.37
C VAL A 71 6.62 -9.43 12.76
N THR A 72 7.93 -9.36 12.98
CA THR A 72 8.69 -10.53 13.44
C THR A 72 8.60 -10.71 14.95
N GLY A 73 8.54 -9.62 15.72
CA GLY A 73 8.45 -9.68 17.18
C GLY A 73 7.16 -10.30 17.71
N SER A 74 6.09 -10.31 16.90
CA SER A 74 4.82 -10.98 17.22
C SER A 74 4.79 -12.46 16.89
N TYR A 75 5.86 -13.04 16.33
CA TYR A 75 5.90 -14.46 15.99
C TYR A 75 5.95 -15.33 17.26
N VAL A 76 4.98 -16.24 17.37
CA VAL A 76 4.87 -17.21 18.46
C VAL A 76 4.89 -18.62 17.86
N PRO A 77 5.86 -19.47 18.24
CA PRO A 77 5.87 -20.85 17.81
C PRO A 77 4.82 -21.69 18.54
N ASP A 78 4.40 -22.81 17.94
CA ASP A 78 3.43 -23.73 18.57
C ASP A 78 4.03 -24.46 19.79
N PHE A 79 5.35 -24.68 19.78
CA PHE A 79 6.07 -25.35 20.85
C PHE A 79 7.24 -24.52 21.39
N PHE A 80 7.44 -24.61 22.70
CA PHE A 80 8.50 -23.91 23.42
C PHE A 80 9.70 -24.86 23.60
N GLY A 81 10.52 -25.00 22.56
CA GLY A 81 11.78 -25.75 22.59
C GLY A 81 12.62 -25.42 21.36
N ASP A 82 13.93 -25.23 21.53
CA ASP A 82 14.79 -24.72 20.45
C ASP A 82 14.86 -25.66 19.22
N GLU A 83 14.61 -26.96 19.37
CA GLU A 83 14.68 -27.91 18.24
C GLU A 83 13.36 -28.05 17.46
N ASP A 84 12.23 -27.75 18.10
CA ASP A 84 10.88 -28.01 17.59
C ASP A 84 10.19 -26.77 16.98
N GLN A 85 10.90 -25.63 16.90
CA GLN A 85 10.40 -24.38 16.35
C GLN A 85 10.74 -24.21 14.87
N ALA A 86 9.77 -23.73 14.07
CA ALA A 86 10.02 -23.39 12.68
C ALA A 86 11.04 -22.25 12.54
N LEU A 87 10.91 -21.18 13.33
CA LEU A 87 11.87 -20.08 13.43
C LEU A 87 12.42 -19.93 14.85
N ARG A 88 13.71 -20.22 15.04
CA ARG A 88 14.42 -20.08 16.33
C ARG A 88 15.05 -18.70 16.49
N ASN A 89 15.38 -18.06 15.37
CA ASN A 89 16.04 -16.76 15.33
C ASN A 89 15.94 -16.15 13.90
N HIS A 90 16.44 -14.92 13.74
CA HIS A 90 16.42 -14.21 12.45
C HIS A 90 17.31 -14.84 11.35
N GLN A 91 18.24 -15.75 11.69
CA GLN A 91 19.01 -16.50 10.69
C GLN A 91 18.10 -17.48 9.95
N ASP A 92 17.22 -18.19 10.64
CA ASP A 92 16.25 -19.10 10.00
C ASP A 92 15.37 -18.33 8.99
N LEU A 93 14.92 -17.12 9.36
CA LEU A 93 14.17 -16.24 8.45
C LEU A 93 15.01 -15.85 7.22
N SER A 94 16.29 -15.52 7.42
CA SER A 94 17.21 -15.17 6.34
C SER A 94 17.48 -16.35 5.40
N ASP A 95 17.59 -17.56 5.93
CA ASP A 95 17.82 -18.79 5.19
C ASP A 95 16.61 -19.15 4.33
N ILE A 96 15.38 -18.98 4.84
CA ILE A 96 14.15 -19.16 4.05
C ILE A 96 14.06 -18.07 2.95
N ILE A 97 14.42 -16.80 3.23
CA ILE A 97 14.48 -15.77 2.17
C ILE A 97 15.44 -16.20 1.07
N LEU A 98 16.63 -16.69 1.41
CA LEU A 98 17.61 -17.15 0.44
C LEU A 98 17.08 -18.34 -0.38
N LEU A 99 16.42 -19.29 0.26
CA LEU A 99 15.76 -20.42 -0.40
C LEU A 99 14.70 -19.93 -1.40
N LEU A 100 13.79 -19.05 -0.97
CA LEU A 100 12.71 -18.55 -1.83
C LEU A 100 13.22 -17.67 -2.96
N ARG A 101 14.32 -16.93 -2.76
CA ARG A 101 14.98 -16.25 -3.87
C ARG A 101 15.59 -17.24 -4.85
N GLN A 102 16.22 -18.31 -4.39
CA GLN A 102 16.86 -19.27 -5.29
C GLN A 102 15.86 -20.15 -6.03
N LYS A 103 14.82 -20.63 -5.34
CA LYS A 103 13.93 -21.70 -5.81
C LYS A 103 12.45 -21.31 -5.82
N GLY A 104 12.04 -20.21 -5.19
CA GLY A 104 10.63 -19.83 -5.02
C GLY A 104 9.90 -19.34 -6.30
N ALA A 105 10.63 -19.24 -7.42
CA ALA A 105 10.02 -19.10 -8.74
C ALA A 105 9.49 -20.44 -9.29
N THR A 106 10.20 -21.52 -8.98
CA THR A 106 10.00 -22.85 -9.58
C THR A 106 9.30 -23.82 -8.65
N LEU A 107 9.67 -23.81 -7.37
CA LEU A 107 9.12 -24.72 -6.37
C LEU A 107 7.84 -24.16 -5.77
N SER A 108 6.90 -25.07 -5.50
CA SER A 108 5.71 -24.81 -4.69
C SER A 108 6.06 -24.51 -3.24
N ARG A 109 5.10 -23.97 -2.48
CA ARG A 109 5.24 -23.74 -1.05
C ARG A 109 5.62 -25.01 -0.30
N ASN A 110 4.92 -26.12 -0.57
CA ASN A 110 5.19 -27.40 0.10
C ASN A 110 6.58 -27.95 -0.23
N GLU A 111 7.02 -27.85 -1.49
CA GLU A 111 8.38 -28.26 -1.87
C GLU A 111 9.44 -27.39 -1.19
N CYS A 112 9.21 -26.07 -1.06
CA CYS A 112 10.12 -25.19 -0.31
C CYS A 112 10.15 -25.54 1.19
N LYS A 113 9.00 -25.81 1.81
CA LYS A 113 8.93 -26.26 3.21
C LYS A 113 9.72 -27.55 3.40
N TYR A 114 9.44 -28.54 2.56
CA TYR A 114 10.11 -29.83 2.59
C TYR A 114 11.64 -29.68 2.45
N ASP A 115 12.11 -28.96 1.43
CA ASP A 115 13.54 -28.74 1.18
C ASP A 115 14.23 -28.02 2.35
N TYR A 116 13.58 -27.00 2.94
CA TYR A 116 14.12 -26.28 4.09
C TYR A 116 14.22 -27.18 5.33
N PHE A 117 13.12 -27.78 5.76
CA PHE A 117 13.09 -28.50 7.04
C PHE A 117 13.85 -29.82 7.00
N THR A 118 13.88 -30.52 5.86
CA THR A 118 14.73 -31.71 5.69
C THR A 118 16.22 -31.36 5.68
N SER A 119 16.61 -30.25 5.05
CA SER A 119 18.02 -29.79 5.07
C SER A 119 18.51 -29.41 6.47
N ARG A 120 17.59 -29.02 7.36
CA ARG A 120 17.86 -28.72 8.77
C ARG A 120 18.12 -29.97 9.62
N GLY A 121 17.95 -31.17 9.06
CA GLY A 121 18.14 -32.44 9.78
C GLY A 121 16.94 -32.82 10.66
N ASN A 122 15.83 -32.09 10.55
CA ASN A 122 14.60 -32.39 11.23
C ASN A 122 13.76 -33.34 10.35
N ASP A 123 13.24 -34.41 10.95
CA ASP A 123 12.21 -35.21 10.29
C ASP A 123 10.93 -34.38 10.21
N GLU A 124 10.21 -34.44 9.09
CA GLU A 124 9.06 -33.56 8.75
C GLU A 124 7.93 -33.59 9.80
N THR A 125 7.97 -34.59 10.68
CA THR A 125 7.01 -34.89 11.74
C THR A 125 7.28 -34.15 13.06
N THR A 126 8.44 -33.50 13.23
CA THR A 126 8.84 -32.87 14.49
C THR A 126 8.29 -31.46 14.67
N ILE A 127 8.22 -30.66 13.60
CA ILE A 127 7.70 -29.28 13.65
C ILE A 127 6.25 -29.26 13.13
N PRO A 128 5.28 -28.73 13.89
CA PRO A 128 3.89 -28.58 13.44
C PRO A 128 3.76 -27.87 12.10
N GLN A 129 2.90 -28.40 11.22
CA GLN A 129 2.63 -27.79 9.92
C GLN A 129 2.14 -26.33 10.04
N SER A 130 1.32 -26.03 11.05
CA SER A 130 0.86 -24.68 11.37
C SER A 130 2.02 -23.71 11.64
N ASP A 131 3.03 -24.14 12.39
CA ASP A 131 4.20 -23.31 12.66
C ASP A 131 5.08 -23.11 11.42
N GLN A 132 5.25 -24.17 10.63
CA GLN A 132 5.92 -24.08 9.33
C GLN A 132 5.20 -23.10 8.39
N ASP A 133 3.87 -23.12 8.35
CA ASP A 133 3.09 -22.22 7.51
C ASP A 133 3.17 -20.77 7.98
N ARG A 134 3.07 -20.50 9.28
CA ARG A 134 3.29 -19.14 9.81
C ARG A 134 4.68 -18.62 9.52
N ALA A 135 5.71 -19.46 9.62
CA ALA A 135 7.09 -19.08 9.29
C ALA A 135 7.21 -18.64 7.82
N PHE A 136 6.64 -19.40 6.90
CA PHE A 136 6.66 -19.07 5.46
C PHE A 136 5.77 -17.87 5.11
N ASP A 137 4.62 -17.69 5.78
CA ASP A 137 3.76 -16.52 5.66
C ASP A 137 4.50 -15.25 6.12
N LEU A 138 5.18 -15.31 7.26
CA LEU A 138 6.00 -14.23 7.80
C LEU A 138 7.13 -13.84 6.82
N VAL A 139 7.85 -14.83 6.30
CA VAL A 139 8.91 -14.59 5.31
C VAL A 139 8.35 -13.96 4.04
N ALA A 140 7.25 -14.51 3.49
CA ALA A 140 6.60 -13.97 2.30
C ALA A 140 6.12 -12.53 2.52
N ARG A 141 5.59 -12.22 3.71
CA ARG A 141 5.20 -10.87 4.10
C ARG A 141 6.37 -9.90 4.12
N VAL A 142 7.50 -10.28 4.72
CA VAL A 142 8.72 -9.46 4.74
C VAL A 142 9.27 -9.26 3.32
N MET A 143 9.22 -10.29 2.48
CA MET A 143 9.74 -10.25 1.10
C MET A 143 8.89 -9.41 0.15
N THR A 144 7.57 -9.39 0.33
CA THR A 144 6.61 -8.82 -0.63
C THR A 144 5.90 -7.58 -0.12
N MET A 145 5.99 -7.29 1.17
CA MET A 145 5.24 -6.24 1.87
C MET A 145 3.71 -6.45 1.78
N ALA A 146 3.26 -7.68 1.58
CA ALA A 146 1.84 -8.04 1.52
C ALA A 146 1.50 -9.04 2.63
N LYS A 147 0.30 -8.94 3.24
CA LYS A 147 -0.12 -9.91 4.26
C LYS A 147 -0.49 -11.23 3.57
N VAL A 148 0.40 -12.22 3.65
CA VAL A 148 0.25 -13.56 3.06
C VAL A 148 -0.31 -14.54 4.09
N ASN A 149 -1.33 -15.29 3.69
CA ASN A 149 -1.90 -16.37 4.52
C ASN A 149 -1.77 -17.71 3.79
N SER A 150 -1.59 -18.78 4.56
CA SER A 150 -1.60 -20.15 4.04
C SER A 150 -3.00 -20.64 3.66
N SER A 151 -4.04 -20.16 4.36
CA SER A 151 -5.42 -20.54 4.12
C SER A 151 -6.41 -19.36 4.23
N GLU A 152 -7.63 -19.56 3.74
CA GLU A 152 -8.72 -18.57 3.87
C GLU A 152 -9.27 -18.48 5.30
N TYR A 153 -9.04 -19.51 6.12
CA TYR A 153 -9.57 -19.64 7.48
C TYR A 153 -8.65 -19.02 8.55
N ASP A 154 -7.37 -18.76 8.24
CA ASP A 154 -6.40 -18.10 9.14
C ASP A 154 -6.61 -16.57 9.23
N GLN A 155 -7.85 -16.09 9.12
CA GLN A 155 -8.17 -14.66 9.16
C GLN A 155 -8.21 -14.05 10.59
N ASP A 156 -7.77 -14.79 11.61
CA ASP A 156 -7.86 -14.33 12.99
C ASP A 156 -6.65 -13.48 13.44
N ASP A 157 -6.99 -12.44 14.22
CA ASP A 157 -6.18 -11.56 15.08
C ASP A 157 -5.90 -10.09 14.66
N ASP A 158 -6.31 -9.62 13.48
CA ASP A 158 -6.24 -8.17 13.15
C ASP A 158 -7.63 -7.53 12.94
N VAL A 159 -8.69 -8.28 13.21
CA VAL A 159 -10.09 -7.81 13.14
C VAL A 159 -10.52 -7.28 14.51
N VAL A 160 -9.88 -6.22 15.00
CA VAL A 160 -10.42 -5.45 16.14
C VAL A 160 -10.83 -4.03 15.75
N PHE A 161 -10.47 -3.54 14.56
CA PHE A 161 -10.95 -2.24 14.09
C PHE A 161 -11.17 -2.21 12.57
N THR A 162 -12.18 -2.92 12.04
CA THR A 162 -13.02 -2.52 10.88
C THR A 162 -13.93 -3.67 10.43
N SER A 163 -14.93 -4.03 11.23
CA SER A 163 -16.15 -4.66 10.69
C SER A 163 -17.24 -4.64 11.77
N ARG A 164 -17.94 -3.51 11.84
CA ARG A 164 -19.38 -3.59 12.10
C ARG A 164 -19.95 -4.16 10.81
N ASP A 165 -20.41 -5.41 10.88
CA ASP A 165 -21.07 -6.10 9.78
C ASP A 165 -22.19 -5.22 9.22
N GLU A 166 -21.96 -4.62 8.06
CA GLU A 166 -23.02 -4.04 7.25
C GLU A 166 -22.94 -4.70 5.87
N GLU A 167 -23.74 -5.76 5.73
CA GLU A 167 -24.21 -6.22 4.43
C GLU A 167 -24.92 -5.05 3.73
N ASP A 168 -24.35 -4.56 2.64
CA ASP A 168 -25.11 -3.74 1.71
C ASP A 168 -26.31 -4.56 1.19
N GLN A 169 -27.44 -3.89 0.95
CA GLN A 169 -28.70 -4.47 0.43
C GLN A 169 -28.59 -5.12 -0.97
N GLN A 170 -27.36 -5.29 -1.50
CA GLN A 170 -27.02 -6.02 -2.72
C GLN A 170 -26.10 -7.24 -2.50
N GLY A 171 -25.70 -7.58 -1.27
CA GLY A 171 -24.98 -8.83 -0.98
C GLY A 171 -23.57 -8.94 -1.60
N GLN A 172 -22.94 -7.83 -2.02
CA GLN A 172 -21.56 -7.84 -2.50
C GLN A 172 -20.59 -7.47 -1.39
N LYS A 173 -19.91 -8.50 -0.86
CA LYS A 173 -18.74 -8.38 0.03
C LYS A 173 -17.60 -7.77 -0.79
N LEU A 174 -17.47 -6.44 -0.81
CA LEU A 174 -16.45 -5.70 -1.57
C LEU A 174 -15.05 -5.76 -0.91
N LEU A 175 -14.72 -6.85 -0.22
CA LEU A 175 -13.38 -7.08 0.31
C LEU A 175 -12.55 -7.64 -0.85
N SER A 176 -11.40 -7.02 -1.14
CA SER A 176 -10.41 -7.70 -1.99
C SER A 176 -10.10 -9.04 -1.33
N PRO A 177 -10.06 -10.15 -2.09
CA PRO A 177 -9.76 -11.45 -1.52
C PRO A 177 -8.38 -11.39 -0.84
N PRO A 178 -8.20 -12.06 0.31
CA PRO A 178 -6.91 -12.09 0.99
C PRO A 178 -5.81 -12.63 0.07
N PHE A 179 -4.56 -12.23 0.29
CA PHE A 179 -3.43 -12.94 -0.29
C PHE A 179 -3.40 -14.35 0.28
N ILE A 180 -3.78 -15.33 -0.53
CA ILE A 180 -3.57 -16.73 -0.21
C ILE A 180 -2.36 -17.21 -0.99
N TRP A 181 -1.40 -17.86 -0.31
CA TRP A 181 -0.31 -18.58 -0.95
C TRP A 181 -0.53 -20.09 -0.79
N PRO A 182 -1.20 -20.73 -1.77
CA PRO A 182 -1.56 -22.14 -1.68
C PRO A 182 -0.35 -23.08 -1.62
N PRO A 183 -0.51 -24.26 -1.00
CA PRO A 183 0.57 -25.24 -0.86
C PRO A 183 1.21 -25.66 -2.18
N GLU A 184 0.43 -25.72 -3.26
CA GLU A 184 0.84 -26.22 -4.58
C GLU A 184 1.44 -25.14 -5.49
N LYS A 185 1.36 -23.87 -5.10
CA LYS A 185 1.82 -22.74 -5.93
C LYS A 185 3.17 -22.23 -5.47
N SER A 186 3.99 -21.79 -6.41
CA SER A 186 5.18 -21.01 -6.10
C SER A 186 4.79 -19.61 -5.61
N LEU A 187 5.68 -18.94 -4.88
CA LEU A 187 5.41 -17.58 -4.38
C LEU A 187 5.14 -16.61 -5.54
N GLN A 188 5.86 -16.77 -6.65
CA GLN A 188 5.66 -15.93 -7.83
C GLN A 188 4.30 -16.13 -8.49
N MET A 189 3.80 -17.37 -8.56
CA MET A 189 2.46 -17.66 -9.07
C MET A 189 1.39 -17.05 -8.16
N ALA A 190 1.53 -17.21 -6.84
CA ALA A 190 0.60 -16.64 -5.87
C ALA A 190 0.59 -15.09 -5.91
N LEU A 191 1.75 -14.46 -6.13
CA LEU A 191 1.85 -13.03 -6.39
C LEU A 191 1.14 -12.62 -7.69
N ALA A 192 1.33 -13.36 -8.78
CA ALA A 192 0.66 -13.06 -10.05
C ALA A 192 -0.88 -13.15 -9.92
N ASP A 193 -1.38 -14.11 -9.15
CA ASP A 193 -2.81 -14.27 -8.89
C ASP A 193 -3.36 -13.15 -7.99
N SER A 194 -2.57 -12.73 -7.00
CA SER A 194 -2.92 -11.66 -6.05
C SER A 194 -2.89 -10.26 -6.68
N PHE A 195 -2.08 -10.06 -7.71
CA PHE A 195 -1.93 -8.78 -8.42
C PHE A 195 -2.24 -8.95 -9.92
N PRO A 196 -3.50 -9.25 -10.28
CA PRO A 196 -3.86 -9.59 -11.65
C PRO A 196 -3.72 -8.38 -12.58
N VAL A 197 -3.05 -8.58 -13.71
CA VAL A 197 -2.84 -7.57 -14.74
C VAL A 197 -4.13 -7.36 -15.55
N ARG A 198 -4.76 -6.19 -15.40
CA ARG A 198 -5.97 -5.74 -16.10
C ARG A 198 -5.81 -4.30 -16.58
N VAL A 199 -5.43 -4.13 -17.85
CA VAL A 199 -5.30 -2.79 -18.44
C VAL A 199 -6.68 -2.14 -18.58
N HIS A 200 -6.90 -1.02 -17.90
CA HIS A 200 -8.15 -0.27 -18.05
C HIS A 200 -8.16 0.53 -19.36
N PRO A 201 -9.21 0.44 -20.21
CA PRO A 201 -9.28 1.16 -21.48
C PRO A 201 -9.10 2.67 -21.35
N SER A 202 -9.71 3.29 -20.33
CA SER A 202 -9.73 4.76 -20.12
C SER A 202 -8.42 5.36 -19.61
N LEU A 203 -7.40 4.54 -19.27
CA LEU A 203 -6.10 5.02 -18.77
C LEU A 203 -4.97 4.89 -19.82
N GLN A 204 -5.30 4.49 -21.05
CA GLN A 204 -4.33 4.30 -22.13
C GLN A 204 -3.92 5.64 -22.77
N ASP A 205 -2.65 5.77 -23.15
CA ASP A 205 -2.08 7.05 -23.61
C ASP A 205 -2.65 7.56 -24.93
N ASN A 206 -3.26 6.68 -25.72
CA ASN A 206 -3.93 7.02 -26.99
C ASN A 206 -5.27 7.74 -26.78
N ASP A 207 -5.79 7.72 -25.55
CA ASP A 207 -7.05 8.35 -25.21
C ASP A 207 -6.81 9.78 -24.67
N SER A 208 -7.38 10.77 -25.36
CA SER A 208 -7.38 12.15 -24.89
C SER A 208 -8.01 12.31 -23.50
N GLN A 209 -8.98 11.46 -23.15
CA GLN A 209 -9.63 11.46 -21.84
C GLN A 209 -8.70 10.96 -20.74
N ALA A 210 -7.79 10.02 -21.03
CA ALA A 210 -6.85 9.49 -20.04
C ALA A 210 -5.99 10.60 -19.41
N LYS A 211 -5.59 11.61 -20.19
CA LYS A 211 -4.84 12.77 -19.67
C LYS A 211 -5.67 13.59 -18.69
N ASN A 212 -6.96 13.81 -18.99
CA ASN A 212 -7.88 14.54 -18.11
C ASN A 212 -8.18 13.76 -16.82
N ILE A 213 -8.40 12.44 -16.93
CA ILE A 213 -8.61 11.55 -15.80
C ILE A 213 -7.37 11.58 -14.88
N LYS A 214 -6.18 11.31 -15.43
CA LYS A 214 -4.91 11.34 -14.69
C LYS A 214 -4.66 12.70 -14.02
N ALA A 215 -4.97 13.82 -14.69
CA ALA A 215 -4.81 15.16 -14.12
C ALA A 215 -5.77 15.45 -12.94
N ARG A 216 -6.95 14.81 -12.91
CA ARG A 216 -7.93 14.97 -11.83
C ARG A 216 -7.69 14.01 -10.67
N LEU A 217 -7.08 12.85 -10.92
CA LEU A 217 -6.73 11.82 -9.93
C LEU A 217 -5.58 12.25 -9.00
N THR A 218 -5.83 13.27 -8.19
CA THR A 218 -4.90 13.76 -7.18
C THR A 218 -5.47 13.55 -5.79
N ALA A 219 -4.60 13.30 -4.82
CA ALA A 219 -4.93 13.24 -3.40
C ALA A 219 -5.71 14.48 -2.94
N VAL A 220 -5.33 15.67 -3.43
CA VAL A 220 -6.03 16.92 -3.13
C VAL A 220 -7.48 16.90 -3.60
N ASN A 221 -7.75 16.37 -4.79
CA ASN A 221 -9.13 16.25 -5.28
C ASN A 221 -9.90 15.14 -4.56
N LEU A 222 -9.26 14.02 -4.22
CA LEU A 222 -9.87 12.97 -3.41
C LEU A 222 -10.31 13.51 -2.04
N THR A 223 -9.46 14.28 -1.36
CA THR A 223 -9.80 14.85 -0.05
C THR A 223 -10.80 15.99 -0.14
N ARG A 224 -10.69 16.85 -1.17
CA ARG A 224 -11.49 18.09 -1.26
C ARG A 224 -12.84 17.88 -1.94
N ILE A 225 -12.88 17.12 -3.03
CA ILE A 225 -14.07 16.92 -3.86
C ILE A 225 -14.82 15.69 -3.38
N ALA A 226 -14.14 14.54 -3.34
CA ALA A 226 -14.73 13.27 -2.91
C ALA A 226 -14.87 13.11 -1.39
N ARG A 227 -14.33 14.06 -0.60
CA ARG A 227 -14.34 14.05 0.87
C ARG A 227 -13.75 12.77 1.46
N LEU A 228 -12.78 12.17 0.77
CA LEU A 228 -12.09 10.96 1.21
C LEU A 228 -10.97 11.30 2.20
N LYS A 229 -10.69 10.38 3.13
CA LYS A 229 -9.51 10.42 3.98
C LYS A 229 -8.43 9.55 3.36
N ILE A 230 -7.17 9.98 3.43
CA ILE A 230 -6.02 9.20 2.96
C ILE A 230 -5.30 8.65 4.18
N GLU A 231 -5.07 7.35 4.19
CA GLU A 231 -4.33 6.66 5.25
C GLU A 231 -3.21 5.81 4.66
N GLY A 232 -2.11 5.70 5.40
CA GLY A 232 -1.00 4.84 5.04
C GLY A 232 -1.37 3.38 5.30
N THR A 233 -0.94 2.47 4.43
CA THR A 233 -1.01 1.03 4.71
C THR A 233 0.36 0.39 4.61
N ASN A 234 0.59 -0.59 5.49
CA ASN A 234 1.78 -1.44 5.49
C ASN A 234 1.62 -2.68 4.60
N ASP A 235 0.42 -2.89 4.07
CA ASP A 235 0.10 -3.97 3.14
C ASP A 235 -0.02 -3.44 1.72
N LEU A 236 0.86 -3.93 0.84
CA LEU A 236 0.89 -3.59 -0.57
C LEU A 236 -0.40 -3.97 -1.30
N GLN A 237 -1.09 -5.05 -0.88
CA GLN A 237 -2.38 -5.42 -1.45
C GLN A 237 -3.47 -4.40 -1.19
N HIS A 238 -3.32 -3.55 -0.19
CA HIS A 238 -4.27 -2.50 0.14
C HIS A 238 -3.96 -1.17 -0.56
N HIS A 239 -2.95 -1.13 -1.43
CA HIS A 239 -2.64 0.09 -2.18
C HIS A 239 -3.82 0.56 -3.05
N LEU A 240 -4.26 1.81 -2.86
CA LEU A 240 -5.46 2.43 -3.46
C LEU A 240 -6.78 1.73 -3.12
N ARG A 241 -6.83 0.94 -2.05
CA ARG A 241 -8.08 0.35 -1.60
C ARG A 241 -8.98 1.45 -1.04
N LEU A 242 -10.16 1.61 -1.64
CA LEU A 242 -11.22 2.50 -1.15
C LEU A 242 -12.17 1.70 -0.26
N ASP A 243 -12.22 2.04 1.02
CA ASP A 243 -13.33 1.69 1.88
C ASP A 243 -14.45 2.70 1.66
N GLN A 244 -15.51 2.27 0.98
CA GLN A 244 -16.63 3.15 0.63
C GLN A 244 -17.43 3.57 1.86
N ALA A 245 -17.49 2.72 2.90
CA ALA A 245 -18.27 2.96 4.11
C ALA A 245 -17.63 4.04 4.98
N THR A 246 -16.32 3.95 5.20
CA THR A 246 -15.57 4.95 5.99
C THR A 246 -15.09 6.13 5.15
N GLY A 247 -15.05 5.99 3.83
CA GLY A 247 -14.47 6.98 2.93
C GLY A 247 -12.95 7.07 3.05
N VAL A 248 -12.30 5.99 3.48
CA VAL A 248 -10.84 5.92 3.64
C VAL A 248 -10.23 5.28 2.40
N VAL A 249 -9.19 5.92 1.86
CA VAL A 249 -8.33 5.38 0.82
C VAL A 249 -7.00 5.00 1.45
N GLN A 250 -6.67 3.72 1.40
CA GLN A 250 -5.40 3.18 1.87
C GLN A 250 -4.34 3.35 0.78
N VAL A 251 -3.19 3.92 1.13
CA VAL A 251 -2.07 4.16 0.22
C VAL A 251 -0.82 3.51 0.81
N PHE A 252 -0.32 2.47 0.14
CA PHE A 252 0.95 1.88 0.50
C PHE A 252 2.06 2.94 0.44
N HIS A 253 2.82 3.11 1.52
CA HIS A 253 3.75 4.23 1.66
C HIS A 253 5.22 3.86 1.75
N PHE A 254 5.63 2.60 1.90
CA PHE A 254 7.04 2.21 2.00
C PHE A 254 7.78 2.31 0.65
N THR A 255 7.91 3.53 0.14
CA THR A 255 8.53 3.81 -1.17
C THR A 255 10.03 3.52 -1.17
N SER A 256 10.69 3.63 -0.02
CA SER A 256 12.10 3.24 0.16
C SER A 256 12.31 1.76 -0.18
N VAL A 257 11.45 0.87 0.33
CA VAL A 257 11.46 -0.58 0.07
C VAL A 257 11.22 -0.89 -1.40
N LEU A 258 10.24 -0.25 -2.04
CA LEU A 258 9.97 -0.42 -3.47
C LEU A 258 11.19 -0.05 -4.32
N LYS A 259 11.84 1.07 -4.00
CA LYS A 259 13.05 1.53 -4.69
C LYS A 259 14.21 0.55 -4.50
N GLU A 260 14.37 -0.04 -3.32
CA GLU A 260 15.39 -1.07 -3.06
C GLU A 260 15.14 -2.34 -3.86
N HIS A 261 13.90 -2.84 -3.94
CA HIS A 261 13.56 -3.95 -4.82
C HIS A 261 13.89 -3.66 -6.29
N LEU A 262 13.63 -2.42 -6.75
CA LEU A 262 13.95 -2.02 -8.11
C LEU A 262 15.46 -1.87 -8.35
N LEU A 263 16.24 -1.46 -7.36
CA LEU A 263 17.70 -1.41 -7.47
C LEU A 263 18.31 -2.82 -7.50
N ALA A 264 17.86 -3.71 -6.62
CA ALA A 264 18.36 -5.09 -6.54
C ALA A 264 18.14 -5.89 -7.83
N THR A 265 17.06 -5.57 -8.54
CA THR A 265 16.63 -6.27 -9.76
C THR A 265 17.01 -5.54 -11.05
N LYS A 266 17.73 -4.41 -10.92
CA LYS A 266 18.22 -3.68 -12.09
C LYS A 266 19.26 -4.55 -12.81
N PRO A 267 19.11 -4.82 -14.12
CA PRO A 267 20.07 -5.57 -14.89
C PRO A 267 21.35 -4.73 -14.97
N ASP A 268 22.32 -5.07 -14.14
CA ASP A 268 23.60 -4.37 -14.14
C ASP A 268 24.45 -4.88 -15.32
N VAL A 269 24.75 -3.98 -16.25
CA VAL A 269 25.66 -4.23 -17.37
C VAL A 269 27.05 -4.63 -16.86
N ASN A 270 27.44 -4.19 -15.65
CA ASN A 270 28.73 -4.50 -15.05
C ASN A 270 28.76 -5.82 -14.25
N ARG A 271 27.61 -6.34 -13.79
CA ARG A 271 27.55 -7.65 -13.11
C ARG A 271 27.94 -8.79 -14.07
N ARG A 272 27.64 -8.63 -15.37
CA ARG A 272 28.13 -9.52 -16.46
C ARG A 272 29.64 -9.50 -16.68
N ARG A 273 30.36 -8.46 -16.25
CA ARG A 273 31.84 -8.39 -16.40
C ARG A 273 32.60 -9.00 -15.23
N ARG A 274 31.96 -9.23 -14.08
CA ARG A 274 32.60 -9.85 -12.90
C ARG A 274 32.47 -11.37 -12.87
N SER A 275 31.49 -11.94 -13.57
CA SER A 275 31.39 -13.39 -13.78
C SER A 275 32.33 -13.84 -14.91
N ASN A 276 33.63 -13.83 -14.65
CA ASN A 276 34.59 -14.62 -15.43
C ASN A 276 34.70 -16.06 -14.90
N ASP A 277 33.87 -16.46 -13.94
CA ASP A 277 33.77 -17.84 -13.49
C ASP A 277 33.04 -18.69 -14.53
N SER A 278 33.73 -19.74 -14.94
CA SER A 278 33.45 -20.64 -16.05
C SER A 278 32.22 -21.53 -15.89
N ASP A 279 31.29 -21.21 -14.98
CA ASP A 279 30.10 -22.02 -14.75
C ASP A 279 28.87 -21.25 -15.25
N GLY A 280 28.40 -21.65 -16.44
CA GLY A 280 27.47 -20.92 -17.30
C GLY A 280 26.02 -20.84 -16.81
N GLN A 281 25.78 -20.77 -15.51
CA GLN A 281 24.45 -20.58 -14.95
C GLN A 281 24.26 -19.11 -14.61
N GLU A 282 23.72 -18.34 -15.56
CA GLU A 282 23.24 -16.96 -15.31
C GLU A 282 22.26 -17.01 -14.13
N LYS A 283 22.72 -16.63 -12.94
CA LYS A 283 21.86 -16.48 -11.76
C LYS A 283 20.93 -15.30 -12.03
N ALA A 284 19.76 -15.59 -12.59
CA ALA A 284 18.73 -14.59 -12.83
C ALA A 284 18.49 -13.83 -11.52
N PRO A 285 18.38 -12.48 -11.54
CA PRO A 285 18.10 -11.72 -10.35
C PRO A 285 16.69 -12.08 -9.87
N SER A 286 16.61 -13.03 -8.94
CA SER A 286 15.35 -13.43 -8.34
C SER A 286 14.84 -12.31 -7.44
N SER A 287 13.86 -11.59 -7.96
CA SER A 287 13.19 -10.50 -7.27
C SER A 287 12.20 -11.03 -6.25
N CYS A 288 12.29 -10.58 -5.00
CA CYS A 288 11.26 -10.85 -3.97
C CYS A 288 9.89 -10.26 -4.36
N LEU A 289 9.90 -9.09 -5.00
CA LEU A 289 8.72 -8.38 -5.50
C LEU A 289 8.88 -8.12 -7.02
N PRO A 290 7.91 -8.52 -7.86
CA PRO A 290 7.95 -8.22 -9.29
C PRO A 290 8.09 -6.73 -9.59
N ARG A 291 9.06 -6.39 -10.47
CA ARG A 291 9.32 -4.99 -10.89
C ARG A 291 8.08 -4.23 -11.35
N PRO A 292 7.14 -4.81 -12.14
CA PRO A 292 5.95 -4.10 -12.57
C PRO A 292 5.10 -3.58 -11.41
N ILE A 293 4.91 -4.39 -10.36
CA ILE A 293 4.14 -4.02 -9.17
C ILE A 293 4.81 -2.83 -8.46
N ALA A 294 6.12 -2.90 -8.24
CA ALA A 294 6.87 -1.84 -7.56
C ALA A 294 6.86 -0.52 -8.36
N LEU A 295 7.10 -0.58 -9.68
CA LEU A 295 7.10 0.61 -10.54
C LEU A 295 5.71 1.25 -10.61
N GLU A 296 4.67 0.45 -10.84
CA GLU A 296 3.32 0.97 -10.94
C GLU A 296 2.85 1.61 -9.63
N THR A 297 3.16 0.99 -8.50
CA THR A 297 2.89 1.54 -7.16
C THR A 297 3.60 2.89 -6.94
N LEU A 298 4.85 3.03 -7.40
CA LEU A 298 5.55 4.32 -7.31
C LEU A 298 4.90 5.37 -8.23
N TYR A 299 4.44 4.99 -9.42
CA TYR A 299 3.77 5.91 -10.34
C TYR A 299 2.39 6.32 -9.87
N SER A 300 1.60 5.43 -9.27
CA SER A 300 0.30 5.78 -8.70
C SER A 300 0.45 6.73 -7.51
N ILE A 301 1.48 6.56 -6.66
CA ILE A 301 1.79 7.52 -5.59
C ILE A 301 2.15 8.89 -6.20
N GLN A 302 2.97 8.92 -7.26
CA GLN A 302 3.31 10.18 -7.95
C GLN A 302 2.12 10.82 -8.65
N LEU A 303 1.18 10.02 -9.14
CA LEU A 303 -0.08 10.47 -9.72
C LEU A 303 -0.97 11.14 -8.65
N LEU A 304 -1.08 10.51 -7.47
CA LEU A 304 -1.83 11.06 -6.34
C LEU A 304 -1.19 12.32 -5.76
N PHE A 305 0.14 12.38 -5.70
CA PHE A 305 0.89 13.50 -5.11
C PHE A 305 1.81 14.18 -6.15
N PRO A 306 1.23 14.89 -7.15
CA PRO A 306 2.03 15.60 -8.14
C PRO A 306 2.86 16.71 -7.50
N ARG A 307 3.83 17.24 -8.24
CA ARG A 307 4.81 18.24 -7.75
C ARG A 307 4.22 19.64 -7.45
N ASP A 308 2.90 19.81 -7.53
CA ASP A 308 2.26 21.07 -7.18
C ASP A 308 2.28 21.35 -5.67
N GLU A 309 2.24 22.63 -5.31
CA GLU A 309 2.40 23.08 -3.93
C GLU A 309 1.40 22.43 -2.96
N LYS A 310 0.14 22.26 -3.36
CA LYS A 310 -0.92 21.74 -2.50
C LYS A 310 -0.76 20.25 -2.25
N SER A 311 -0.48 19.49 -3.30
CA SER A 311 -0.21 18.05 -3.20
C SER A 311 1.03 17.78 -2.35
N GLN A 312 2.08 18.58 -2.51
CA GLN A 312 3.30 18.47 -1.70
C GLN A 312 3.08 18.87 -0.23
N ALA A 313 2.28 19.90 0.03
CA ALA A 313 1.91 20.28 1.40
C ALA A 313 1.12 19.17 2.09
N LEU A 314 0.17 18.55 1.37
CA LEU A 314 -0.59 17.40 1.87
C LEU A 314 0.33 16.20 2.16
N LEU A 315 1.24 15.86 1.24
CA LEU A 315 2.17 14.74 1.45
C LEU A 315 3.11 14.97 2.65
N ARG A 316 3.65 16.18 2.82
CA ARG A 316 4.44 16.53 4.01
C ARG A 316 3.63 16.41 5.30
N ASN A 317 2.34 16.76 5.26
CA ASN A 317 1.44 16.57 6.40
C ASN A 317 1.23 15.07 6.72
N LEU A 318 1.05 14.23 5.69
CA LEU A 318 0.94 12.77 5.88
C LEU A 318 2.21 12.17 6.46
N VAL A 319 3.40 12.58 5.98
CA VAL A 319 4.69 12.13 6.53
C VAL A 319 4.87 12.58 7.98
N SER A 320 4.59 13.84 8.28
CA SER A 320 4.84 14.39 9.63
C SER A 320 3.80 13.99 10.68
N LYS A 321 2.54 13.75 10.29
CA LYS A 321 1.43 13.52 11.23
C LYS A 321 0.79 12.14 11.16
N HIS A 322 0.96 11.41 10.05
CA HIS A 322 0.26 10.16 9.80
C HIS A 322 1.21 8.99 9.48
N GLY A 323 2.51 9.14 9.77
CA GLY A 323 3.47 8.04 9.69
C GLY A 323 3.85 7.58 8.28
N PHE A 324 3.55 8.35 7.23
CA PHE A 324 4.03 8.01 5.89
C PHE A 324 5.57 7.99 5.85
N ASP A 325 6.12 7.09 5.05
CA ASP A 325 7.57 6.98 4.85
C ASP A 325 8.13 8.32 4.36
N PRO A 326 9.13 8.91 5.05
CA PRO A 326 9.77 10.15 4.61
C PRO A 326 10.33 10.09 3.19
N ASP A 327 10.68 8.90 2.68
CA ASP A 327 11.16 8.70 1.31
C ASP A 327 10.08 9.00 0.24
N CYS A 328 8.80 9.10 0.62
CA CYS A 328 7.71 9.55 -0.27
C CYS A 328 7.94 10.97 -0.80
N LEU A 329 8.63 11.83 -0.03
CA LEU A 329 8.96 13.19 -0.44
C LEU A 329 10.07 13.24 -1.51
N ARG A 330 10.76 12.13 -1.76
CA ARG A 330 11.85 12.04 -2.74
C ARG A 330 11.29 11.56 -4.09
N PHE A 331 10.91 12.52 -4.91
CA PHE A 331 10.39 12.29 -6.25
C PHE A 331 11.45 11.75 -7.20
N GLY A 332 11.12 10.69 -7.93
CA GLY A 332 11.90 10.21 -9.06
C GLY A 332 11.91 8.69 -9.18
N THR A 333 11.45 8.18 -10.32
CA THR A 333 11.57 6.76 -10.72
C THR A 333 12.76 6.53 -11.65
N ALA A 334 13.30 7.58 -12.28
CA ALA A 334 14.31 7.49 -13.33
C ALA A 334 15.57 6.66 -12.97
N PRO A 335 16.13 6.71 -11.75
CA PRO A 335 17.26 5.86 -11.37
C PRO A 335 16.91 4.36 -11.33
N PHE A 336 15.63 4.04 -11.20
CA PHE A 336 15.10 2.70 -10.93
C PHE A 336 14.47 2.05 -12.17
N GLU A 337 14.20 2.82 -13.22
CA GLU A 337 13.72 2.35 -14.52
C GLU A 337 14.81 1.56 -15.26
N CYS A 338 14.46 0.39 -15.82
CA CYS A 338 15.32 -0.29 -16.78
C CYS A 338 15.03 0.22 -18.19
N ARG A 339 16.07 0.64 -18.90
CA ARG A 339 16.02 0.93 -20.35
C ARG A 339 16.77 -0.10 -21.18
N ALA A 340 17.14 -1.23 -20.57
CA ALA A 340 17.92 -2.24 -21.25
C ALA A 340 17.06 -2.98 -22.28
N PRO A 341 17.58 -3.27 -23.49
CA PRO A 341 16.94 -4.20 -24.41
C PRO A 341 16.95 -5.59 -23.76
N LEU A 342 15.78 -6.07 -23.32
CA LEU A 342 15.61 -7.47 -22.95
C LEU A 342 15.51 -8.29 -24.23
N PRO A 343 16.36 -9.30 -24.45
CA PRO A 343 16.19 -10.20 -25.58
C PRO A 343 14.95 -11.06 -25.34
N ARG A 344 13.83 -10.74 -26.00
CA ARG A 344 12.76 -11.72 -26.21
C ARG A 344 13.23 -12.68 -27.28
N ARG A 345 13.24 -13.99 -27.00
CA ARG A 345 13.22 -15.01 -28.06
C ARG A 345 11.83 -14.96 -28.70
N PRO A 346 11.69 -14.56 -29.98
CA PRO A 346 10.44 -14.69 -30.69
C PRO A 346 10.26 -16.15 -31.12
N SER A 347 9.02 -16.63 -31.12
CA SER A 347 8.62 -17.91 -31.69
C SER A 347 8.94 -18.02 -33.19
N ASP A 348 9.16 -16.88 -33.87
CA ASP A 348 9.23 -16.78 -35.33
C ASP A 348 10.60 -16.30 -35.86
N GLY A 349 11.67 -16.38 -35.06
CA GLY A 349 13.05 -16.20 -35.55
C GLY A 349 13.46 -14.78 -35.99
N VAL A 350 12.55 -13.80 -35.97
CA VAL A 350 12.86 -12.39 -36.29
C VAL A 350 13.22 -11.64 -35.00
N ILE A 351 14.49 -11.34 -34.79
CA ILE A 351 14.95 -10.45 -33.72
C ILE A 351 14.46 -9.04 -34.02
N THR A 352 13.33 -8.65 -33.43
CA THR A 352 12.95 -7.24 -33.30
C THR A 352 13.46 -6.76 -31.94
N GLU A 353 14.41 -5.83 -31.94
CA GLU A 353 14.82 -5.07 -30.76
C GLU A 353 13.62 -4.25 -30.25
N THR A 354 12.69 -4.90 -29.54
CA THR A 354 11.64 -4.21 -28.82
C THR A 354 12.22 -3.80 -27.48
N VAL A 355 12.72 -2.56 -27.41
CA VAL A 355 13.04 -1.92 -26.13
C VAL A 355 11.75 -1.93 -25.30
N VAL A 356 11.69 -2.84 -24.32
CA VAL A 356 10.57 -2.93 -23.40
C VAL A 356 10.66 -1.72 -22.50
N ASP A 357 9.90 -0.67 -22.84
CA ASP A 357 9.83 0.52 -22.02
C ASP A 357 8.96 0.23 -20.78
N GLU A 358 9.62 -0.22 -19.70
CA GLU A 358 8.99 -0.53 -18.41
C GLU A 358 8.14 0.66 -17.90
N LYS A 359 8.59 1.89 -18.16
CA LYS A 359 7.88 3.10 -17.77
C LYS A 359 6.56 3.21 -18.55
N HIS A 360 6.57 3.05 -19.87
CA HIS A 360 5.33 3.09 -20.64
C HIS A 360 4.36 1.98 -20.23
N GLN A 361 4.85 0.80 -19.84
CA GLN A 361 3.98 -0.26 -19.33
C GLN A 361 3.36 0.08 -17.98
N ALA A 362 4.17 0.57 -17.03
CA ALA A 362 3.68 0.93 -15.70
C ALA A 362 2.73 2.14 -15.73
N LEU A 363 2.93 3.10 -16.65
CA LEU A 363 2.06 4.28 -16.81
C LEU A 363 0.68 3.98 -17.40
N ARG A 364 0.46 2.76 -17.92
CA ARG A 364 -0.86 2.25 -18.33
C ARG A 364 -1.67 1.72 -17.15
N TYR A 365 -1.07 1.67 -15.96
CA TYR A 365 -1.65 1.17 -14.73
C TYR A 365 -2.34 -0.21 -14.87
N PRO A 366 -1.65 -1.25 -15.37
CA PRO A 366 -2.25 -2.56 -15.52
C PRO A 366 -2.70 -3.22 -14.20
N ILE A 367 -2.07 -2.94 -13.07
CA ILE A 367 -2.36 -3.64 -11.79
C ILE A 367 -3.38 -2.84 -10.97
N TRP A 368 -3.14 -1.54 -10.84
CA TRP A 368 -3.88 -0.59 -10.02
C TRP A 368 -4.91 0.23 -10.78
N GLY A 369 -4.98 0.08 -12.10
CA GLY A 369 -5.85 0.88 -12.97
C GLY A 369 -7.33 0.81 -12.59
N SER A 370 -7.84 -0.36 -12.22
CA SER A 370 -9.24 -0.48 -11.77
C SER A 370 -9.50 0.33 -10.51
N ARG A 371 -8.63 0.22 -9.49
CA ARG A 371 -8.75 0.97 -8.24
C ARG A 371 -8.60 2.49 -8.46
N LEU A 372 -7.72 2.90 -9.36
CA LEU A 372 -7.62 4.30 -9.77
C LEU A 372 -8.91 4.80 -10.41
N MET A 373 -9.60 3.97 -11.18
CA MET A 373 -10.90 4.33 -11.75
C MET A 373 -12.00 4.39 -10.70
N ASP A 374 -12.03 3.47 -9.72
CA ASP A 374 -12.96 3.56 -8.58
C ASP A 374 -12.79 4.89 -7.83
N LEU A 375 -11.54 5.34 -7.64
CA LEU A 375 -11.24 6.65 -7.05
C LEU A 375 -11.66 7.81 -7.94
N PHE A 376 -11.54 7.67 -9.25
CA PHE A 376 -11.97 8.71 -10.20
C PHE A 376 -13.49 8.84 -10.20
N ASP A 377 -14.21 7.72 -10.23
CA ASP A 377 -15.66 7.66 -10.17
C ASP A 377 -16.19 8.34 -8.91
N GLU A 378 -15.48 8.21 -7.80
CA GLU A 378 -15.78 8.88 -6.54
C GLU A 378 -15.51 10.40 -6.57
N ILE A 379 -14.59 10.87 -7.42
CA ILE A 379 -14.40 12.32 -7.69
C ILE A 379 -15.54 12.84 -8.59
N GLU A 380 -16.03 12.04 -9.54
CA GLU A 380 -17.12 12.44 -10.43
C GLU A 380 -18.48 12.41 -9.74
N ASN A 381 -18.71 11.39 -8.92
CA ASN A 381 -19.97 11.10 -8.23
C ASN A 381 -19.71 10.91 -6.73
N PRO A 382 -19.38 11.99 -6.00
CA PRO A 382 -19.02 11.88 -4.59
C PRO A 382 -20.21 11.41 -3.75
N LYS A 383 -20.02 10.31 -3.03
CA LYS A 383 -21.02 9.79 -2.09
C LYS A 383 -21.15 10.71 -0.87
N PRO A 384 -22.37 10.93 -0.37
CA PRO A 384 -22.59 11.70 0.85
C PRO A 384 -22.10 10.91 2.08
N ARG A 385 -21.03 11.38 2.72
CA ARG A 385 -20.37 10.69 3.85
C ARG A 385 -20.56 11.35 5.21
N GLY A 386 -21.22 12.51 5.27
CA GLY A 386 -21.54 13.18 6.53
C GLY A 386 -22.86 12.69 7.12
N LEU A 387 -22.96 12.63 8.46
CA LEU A 387 -24.26 12.51 9.14
C LEU A 387 -25.25 13.60 8.70
N LEU A 388 -24.73 14.80 8.40
CA LEU A 388 -25.51 15.91 7.84
C LEU A 388 -25.89 15.69 6.38
N ASP A 389 -25.03 15.07 5.57
CA ASP A 389 -25.34 14.77 4.17
C ASP A 389 -26.33 13.61 4.06
N ALA A 390 -26.16 12.54 4.85
CA ALA A 390 -27.12 11.44 4.99
C ALA A 390 -28.46 11.91 5.57
N TRP A 391 -28.43 12.89 6.48
CA TRP A 391 -29.62 13.56 6.98
C TRP A 391 -30.29 14.43 5.91
N LEU A 392 -29.51 15.19 5.13
CA LEU A 392 -30.00 16.01 4.00
C LEU A 392 -30.59 15.13 2.91
N GLU A 393 -29.95 14.01 2.57
CA GLU A 393 -30.38 13.09 1.52
C GLU A 393 -31.62 12.28 1.94
N ARG A 394 -31.73 11.87 3.22
CA ARG A 394 -32.99 11.33 3.77
C ARG A 394 -34.14 12.33 3.68
N ARG A 395 -33.86 13.64 3.69
CA ARG A 395 -34.87 14.70 3.63
C ARG A 395 -35.13 15.22 2.20
N SER A 396 -34.24 14.99 1.23
CA SER A 396 -34.27 15.68 -0.08
C SER A 396 -35.05 14.96 -1.18
N LYS A 397 -35.50 13.71 -1.00
CA LYS A 397 -36.31 13.03 -2.03
C LYS A 397 -37.72 13.67 -2.11
N SER A 398 -37.94 14.45 -3.17
CA SER A 398 -39.22 14.92 -3.74
C SER A 398 -39.97 16.12 -3.10
N ARG A 399 -39.89 16.41 -1.80
CA ARG A 399 -40.78 17.43 -1.18
C ARG A 399 -40.29 18.90 -1.15
N HIS A 400 -39.05 19.21 -1.56
CA HIS A 400 -38.47 20.54 -1.32
C HIS A 400 -38.80 21.63 -2.33
N VAL A 401 -39.19 21.31 -3.58
CA VAL A 401 -39.77 22.33 -4.47
C VAL A 401 -41.08 22.85 -3.86
N MET A 402 -41.86 21.98 -3.23
CA MET A 402 -43.11 22.34 -2.57
C MET A 402 -42.89 23.09 -1.24
N LEU A 403 -41.83 22.78 -0.49
CA LEU A 403 -41.53 23.48 0.76
C LEU A 403 -40.95 24.88 0.51
N ALA A 404 -40.11 25.05 -0.52
CA ALA A 404 -39.59 26.36 -0.91
C ALA A 404 -40.71 27.28 -1.42
N THR A 405 -41.67 26.76 -2.20
CA THR A 405 -42.86 27.52 -2.59
C THR A 405 -43.76 27.83 -1.41
N LEU A 406 -43.97 26.89 -0.47
CA LEU A 406 -44.75 27.12 0.74
C LEU A 406 -44.12 28.21 1.63
N ALA A 407 -42.79 28.18 1.81
CA ALA A 407 -42.05 29.19 2.58
C ALA A 407 -42.11 30.57 1.89
N GLY A 408 -41.98 30.61 0.56
CA GLY A 408 -42.16 31.84 -0.21
C GLY A 408 -43.57 32.43 -0.08
N VAL A 409 -44.60 31.58 -0.14
CA VAL A 409 -46.01 32.00 0.05
C VAL A 409 -46.24 32.50 1.48
N ALA A 410 -45.72 31.80 2.48
CA ALA A 410 -45.83 32.23 3.88
C ALA A 410 -45.16 33.59 4.12
N ALA A 411 -43.96 33.81 3.55
CA ALA A 411 -43.27 35.10 3.62
C ALA A 411 -44.08 36.21 2.93
N ALA A 412 -44.68 35.95 1.77
CA ALA A 412 -45.53 36.91 1.07
C ALA A 412 -46.79 37.29 1.89
N VAL A 413 -47.44 36.32 2.54
CA VAL A 413 -48.60 36.56 3.41
C VAL A 413 -48.22 37.41 4.62
N LEU A 414 -47.09 37.13 5.26
CA LEU A 414 -46.61 37.90 6.40
C LEU A 414 -46.26 39.34 6.00
N LEU A 415 -45.59 39.53 4.87
CA LEU A 415 -45.29 40.86 4.33
C LEU A 415 -46.57 41.63 3.96
N GLY A 416 -47.58 40.94 3.41
CA GLY A 416 -48.89 41.52 3.13
C GLY A 416 -49.66 41.94 4.39
N LEU A 417 -49.59 41.16 5.47
CA LEU A 417 -50.17 41.53 6.76
C LEU A 417 -49.48 42.74 7.38
N LEU A 418 -48.14 42.78 7.33
CA LEU A 418 -47.37 43.90 7.84
C LEU A 418 -47.66 45.19 7.07
N SER A 419 -47.79 45.14 5.74
CA SER A 419 -48.14 46.32 4.94
C SER A 419 -49.56 46.83 5.24
N LEU A 420 -50.50 45.93 5.54
CA LEU A 420 -51.85 46.29 5.94
C LEU A 420 -51.87 46.98 7.31
N ILE A 421 -51.08 46.51 8.28
CA ILE A 421 -50.92 47.16 9.59
C ILE A 421 -50.37 48.58 9.42
N VAL A 422 -49.31 48.75 8.60
CA VAL A 422 -48.73 50.07 8.31
C VAL A 422 -49.76 50.99 7.67
N SER A 423 -50.56 50.50 6.73
CA SER A 423 -51.61 51.29 6.07
C SER A 423 -52.70 51.75 7.03
N VAL A 424 -53.16 50.87 7.94
CA VAL A 424 -54.13 51.22 8.98
C VAL A 424 -53.57 52.28 9.92
N PHE A 425 -52.30 52.14 10.32
CA PHE A 425 -51.63 53.12 11.17
C PHE A 425 -51.50 54.49 10.48
N GLN A 426 -51.10 54.50 9.20
CA GLN A 426 -51.04 55.73 8.41
C GLN A 426 -52.40 56.40 8.26
N ALA A 427 -53.46 55.62 8.00
CA ALA A 427 -54.82 56.14 7.91
C ALA A 427 -55.29 56.73 9.25
N TRP A 428 -54.95 56.09 10.37
CA TRP A 428 -55.25 56.60 11.71
C TRP A 428 -54.50 57.90 12.03
N VAL A 429 -53.21 57.98 11.70
CA VAL A 429 -52.41 59.21 11.85
C VAL A 429 -52.98 60.34 11.00
N ALA A 430 -53.34 60.06 9.74
CA ALA A 430 -53.97 61.04 8.86
C ALA A 430 -55.33 61.53 9.41
N TRP A 431 -56.12 60.62 9.99
CA TRP A 431 -57.38 60.99 10.65
C TRP A 431 -57.16 61.85 11.90
N GLN A 432 -56.15 61.55 12.71
CA GLN A 432 -55.77 62.38 13.86
C GLN A 432 -55.30 63.77 13.43
N GLN A 433 -54.49 63.85 12.38
CA GLN A 433 -54.05 65.13 11.81
C GLN A 433 -55.24 65.96 11.30
N TRP A 434 -56.16 65.33 10.55
CA TRP A 434 -57.40 65.98 10.09
C TRP A 434 -58.27 66.45 11.26
N LYS A 435 -58.40 65.65 12.32
CA LYS A 435 -59.17 66.01 13.51
C LYS A 435 -58.51 67.15 14.30
N SER A 436 -57.18 67.20 14.36
CA SER A 436 -56.44 68.29 15.01
C SER A 436 -56.54 69.62 14.25
N GLN A 437 -56.74 69.58 12.92
CA GLN A 437 -56.92 70.78 12.09
C GLN A 437 -58.38 71.28 12.06
N ASN A 438 -59.36 70.42 12.37
CA ASN A 438 -60.80 70.74 12.31
C ASN A 438 -61.50 70.68 13.68
N GLY A 439 -60.75 70.62 14.79
CA GLY A 439 -61.27 70.86 16.13
C GLY A 439 -61.41 72.38 16.37
N PRO A 440 -62.45 72.84 17.09
CA PRO A 440 -62.80 74.26 17.22
C PRO A 440 -61.72 75.13 17.87
#